data_AF-A0A379WXK1-F1
#
_entry.id   AF-A0A379WXK1-F1
#
_cell.length_a   1.000
_cell.length_b   1.000
_cell.length_c   1.000
_cell.angle_alpha   90.00
_cell.angle_beta   90.00
_cell.angle_gamma   90.00
#
_symmetry.space_group_name_H-M   'P 1'
#
loop_
_entity.id
_entity.type
_entity.pdbx_description
1 polymer ?
#
loop_
_entity_poly.entity_id
_entity_poly.type
_entity_poly.pdbx_seq_one_letter_code
_entity_poly.pdbx_strand_id
1 'polypeptide(L)' 'MSIDWNWGIFLQEAPFGNTTYLGWLWSGFQVTVALSITAWIIAFLVGSIFGILRTVHQPFPPPDWAHCT' A
#
# COMPACT_ATOMS: atom_id res chain seq x y z
N MET A 1 -28.47 -2.99 -33.84
CA MET A 1 -27.54 -3.30 -32.74
C MET A 1 -27.91 -2.36 -31.59
N SER A 2 -28.96 -2.69 -30.83
CA SER A 2 -29.38 -1.88 -29.67
C SER A 2 -28.62 -2.42 -28.47
N ILE A 3 -27.66 -1.66 -27.98
CA ILE A 3 -27.12 -1.89 -26.64
C ILE A 3 -28.07 -1.14 -25.73
N ASP A 4 -29.05 -1.88 -25.18
CA ASP A 4 -29.95 -1.38 -24.15
C ASP A 4 -29.14 -1.23 -22.86
N TRP A 5 -28.40 -0.12 -22.80
CA TRP A 5 -27.46 0.16 -21.75
C TRP A 5 -28.22 0.52 -20.47
N ASN A 6 -28.44 -0.49 -19.64
CA ASN A 6 -29.28 -0.41 -18.45
C ASN A 6 -28.45 0.01 -17.23
N TRP A 7 -28.16 1.32 -17.10
CA TRP A 7 -27.52 1.92 -15.91
C TRP A 7 -28.31 1.69 -14.61
N GLY A 8 -29.57 1.25 -14.68
CA GLY A 8 -30.42 0.99 -13.52
C GLY A 8 -30.05 -0.28 -12.74
N ILE A 9 -29.33 -1.22 -13.34
CA ILE A 9 -28.92 -2.48 -12.70
C ILE A 9 -28.00 -2.26 -11.48
N PHE A 10 -27.25 -1.16 -11.44
CA PHE A 10 -26.32 -0.86 -10.34
C PHE A 10 -27.03 -0.48 -9.02
N LEU A 11 -28.28 -0.01 -9.12
CA LEU A 11 -29.16 0.32 -7.99
C LEU A 11 -30.11 -0.83 -7.64
N GLN A 12 -30.06 -1.94 -8.36
CA GLN A 12 -30.82 -3.15 -8.02
C GLN A 12 -30.17 -3.84 -6.82
N GLU A 13 -31.01 -4.34 -5.90
CA GLU A 13 -30.57 -5.09 -4.72
C GLU A 13 -29.89 -6.38 -5.17
N ALA A 14 -28.67 -6.62 -4.67
CA ALA A 14 -27.97 -7.86 -4.94
C ALA A 14 -28.72 -9.03 -4.25
N PRO A 15 -28.90 -10.19 -4.90
CA PRO A 15 -29.68 -11.31 -4.35
C PRO A 15 -29.14 -11.92 -3.05
N PHE A 16 -27.97 -11.47 -2.58
CA PHE A 16 -27.19 -12.10 -1.52
C PHE A 16 -27.01 -11.25 -0.25
N GLY A 17 -27.70 -10.10 -0.11
CA GLY A 17 -27.85 -9.47 1.21
C GLY A 17 -27.90 -7.94 1.18
N ASN A 18 -29.07 -7.40 1.56
CA ASN A 18 -29.37 -6.09 2.17
C ASN A 18 -28.61 -4.83 1.68
N THR A 19 -27.87 -4.88 0.57
CA THR A 19 -27.02 -3.81 0.04
C THR A 19 -27.02 -3.82 -1.48
N THR A 20 -27.08 -2.66 -2.11
CA THR A 20 -27.04 -2.46 -3.56
C THR A 20 -25.71 -2.94 -4.15
N TYR A 21 -25.68 -3.33 -5.44
CA TYR A 21 -24.45 -3.68 -6.17
C TYR A 21 -23.37 -2.57 -6.06
N LEU A 22 -23.81 -1.31 -6.05
CA LEU A 22 -22.94 -0.15 -5.81
C LEU A 22 -22.24 -0.21 -4.44
N GLY A 23 -22.93 -0.70 -3.40
CA GLY A 23 -22.39 -0.85 -2.05
C GLY A 23 -21.32 -1.93 -1.97
N TRP A 24 -21.46 -3.02 -2.72
CA TRP A 24 -20.43 -4.06 -2.83
C TRP A 24 -19.16 -3.56 -3.52
N LEU A 25 -19.31 -2.81 -4.62
CA LEU A 25 -18.18 -2.16 -5.29
C LEU A 25 -17.49 -1.17 -4.37
N TRP A 26 -18.25 -0.39 -3.60
CA TRP A 26 -17.72 0.56 -2.63
C TRP A 26 -16.96 -0.13 -1.48
N SER A 27 -17.50 -1.25 -0.97
CA SER A 27 -16.85 -2.06 0.06
C SER A 27 -15.51 -2.63 -0.41
N GLY A 28 -15.47 -3.21 -1.62
CA GLY A 28 -14.21 -3.68 -2.23
C GLY A 28 -13.19 -2.56 -2.47
N PHE A 29 -13.67 -1.38 -2.86
CA PHE A 29 -12.83 -0.18 -3.01
C PHE A 29 -12.21 0.26 -1.67
N GLN A 30 -13.00 0.30 -0.60
CA GLN A 30 -12.50 0.63 0.74
C GLN A 30 -11.40 -0.34 1.18
N VAL A 31 -11.60 -1.64 0.97
CA VAL A 31 -10.58 -2.66 1.32
C VAL A 31 -9.29 -2.46 0.54
N THR A 32 -9.37 -2.15 -0.76
CA THR A 32 -8.18 -1.92 -1.61
C THR A 32 -7.40 -0.69 -1.16
N VAL A 33 -8.10 0.41 -0.85
CA VAL A 33 -7.48 1.64 -0.35
C VAL A 33 -6.84 1.43 1.02
N ALA A 34 -7.55 0.75 1.93
CA ALA A 34 -7.03 0.43 3.25
C ALA A 34 -5.75 -0.42 3.16
N LEU A 35 -5.77 -1.49 2.35
CA LEU A 35 -4.61 -2.34 2.10
C LEU A 35 -3.41 -1.55 1.55
N SER A 36 -3.66 -0.67 0.58
CA SER A 36 -2.61 0.18 -0.01
C SER A 36 -1.96 1.09 1.04
N ILE A 37 -2.77 1.75 1.88
CA ILE A 37 -2.26 2.62 2.95
C ILE A 37 -1.49 1.81 4.00
N THR A 38 -2.00 0.63 4.41
CA THR A 38 -1.31 -0.23 5.37
C THR A 38 0.04 -0.71 4.82
N ALA A 39 0.07 -1.19 3.57
CA ALA A 39 1.31 -1.61 2.92
C ALA A 39 2.31 -0.45 2.81
N TRP A 40 1.83 0.75 2.47
CA TRP A 40 2.63 1.97 2.38
C TRP A 40 3.28 2.35 3.71
N ILE A 41 2.52 2.30 4.81
CA ILE A 41 3.06 2.58 6.15
C ILE A 41 4.16 1.57 6.51
N ILE A 42 3.93 0.27 6.25
CA ILE A 42 4.92 -0.77 6.53
C ILE A 42 6.18 -0.56 5.67
N ALA A 43 6.03 -0.26 4.39
CA ALA A 43 7.14 0.01 3.49
C ALA A 43 7.99 1.19 3.96
N PHE A 44 7.36 2.26 4.47
CA PHE A 44 8.08 3.39 5.03
C PHE A 44 8.81 3.08 6.34
N LEU A 45 8.18 2.33 7.23
CA LEU A 45 8.81 1.91 8.49
C LEU A 45 10.05 1.05 8.22
N VAL A 46 9.89 0.03 7.38
CA VAL A 46 10.98 -0.87 7.00
C VAL A 46 12.06 -0.10 6.23
N GLY A 47 11.68 0.68 5.23
CA GLY A 47 12.62 1.51 4.45
C GLY A 47 13.42 2.48 5.30
N SER A 48 12.79 3.10 6.32
CA SER A 48 13.47 4.00 7.26
C SER A 48 14.50 3.25 8.12
N ILE A 49 14.12 2.10 8.70
CA ILE A 49 15.01 1.29 9.55
C ILE A 49 16.25 0.83 8.77
N PHE A 50 16.05 0.26 7.58
CA PHE A 50 17.16 -0.15 6.71
C PHE A 50 17.97 1.05 6.22
N GLY A 51 17.33 2.19 5.98
CA GLY A 51 17.97 3.46 5.63
C GLY A 51 18.88 4.02 6.72
N ILE A 52 18.58 3.78 8.00
CA ILE A 52 19.42 4.18 9.13
C ILE A 52 20.58 3.18 9.29
N LEU A 53 20.30 1.87 9.22
CA LEU A 53 21.32 0.82 9.34
C LEU A 53 22.47 0.98 8.33
N ARG A 54 22.17 1.40 7.09
CA ARG A 54 23.23 1.70 6.10
C ARG A 54 24.12 2.90 6.47
N THR A 55 23.67 3.82 7.31
CA THR A 55 24.47 5.00 7.75
C THR A 55 25.32 4.73 8.98
N VAL A 56 25.01 3.65 9.72
CA VAL A 56 25.81 3.16 10.86
C VAL A 56 27.01 2.33 10.39
N HIS A 57 27.05 1.87 9.14
CA HIS A 57 28.25 1.29 8.52
C HIS A 57 29.26 2.40 8.17
N GLN A 58 29.69 3.15 9.18
CA GLN A 58 30.86 4.00 9.13
C GLN A 58 32.07 3.11 9.45
N PRO A 59 33.03 2.91 8.52
CA PRO A 59 34.31 2.31 8.85
C PRO A 59 34.94 3.12 9.98
N PHE A 60 35.29 2.44 11.07
CA PHE A 60 36.11 3.02 12.13
C PHE A 60 37.35 3.65 11.48
N PRO A 61 37.66 4.93 11.74
CA PRO A 61 38.85 5.55 11.18
C PRO A 61 40.07 4.71 11.60
N PRO A 62 40.95 4.33 10.66
CA PRO A 62 42.15 3.59 11.01
C PRO A 62 42.96 4.42 12.02
N PRO A 63 43.57 3.78 13.02
CA PRO A 63 44.39 4.49 13.97
C PRO A 63 45.57 5.16 13.24
N ASP A 64 45.91 6.35 13.72
CA ASP A 64 46.85 7.34 13.21
C ASP A 64 48.27 6.81 12.90
N TRP A 65 48.70 5.73 13.55
CA TRP A 65 49.98 5.08 13.30
C TRP A 65 50.05 4.31 11.96
N ALA A 66 48.93 4.11 11.25
CA ALA A 66 48.89 3.42 9.96
C ALA A 66 49.41 4.26 8.77
N HIS A 67 49.67 5.56 8.96
CA HIS A 67 50.14 6.47 7.91
C HIS A 67 51.65 6.76 7.96
N CYS A 68 52.39 6.12 8.87
CA CYS A 68 53.82 6.38 9.09
C CYS A 68 54.77 5.35 8.43
N THR A 69 54.31 4.51 7.51
CA THR A 69 55.16 3.57 6.73
C THR A 69 55.38 4.05 5.31
#